data_AF-A0A1R1PJG4-F1
#
_entry.id   AF-A0A1R1PJG4-F1
#
_cell.length_a   1.000
_cell.length_b   1.000
_cell.length_c   1.000
_cell.angle_alpha   90.00
_cell.angle_beta   90.00
_cell.angle_gamma   90.00
#
_symmetry.space_group_name_H-M   'P 1'
#
loop_
_entity.id
_entity.type
_entity.pdbx_description
1 polymer ?
#
loop_
_entity_poly.entity_id
_entity_poly.type
_entity_poly.pdbx_seq_one_letter_code
_entity_poly.pdbx_strand_id
1 'polypeptide(L)'
;MSYKDIGRLEVGTETLVDKSKSTKTVLMKLFEESGNFSVEGIDTTNACYGGTSALFNACQWVDSSAWDGRLALVVAGDIAVYASGNARPSGGAGVVCMLVGPNAPLAFEFPLRGTYMSHVYDFYKPDLSSEFPTVDGPLSVVSYIKAFENAYLRYLEKLEVAEADKKASVESFDYILFHSPYTKQVAKAFGRLLFVDFLRDPENPLFASVKEQFAGRTLEDTYTDKVLEKSFITLGKKLFALKTEPSLYAAKNIGNMYTASVFFGLASLLTNVSSETLQGKRIGMFSYGSGCAASFYSFRVVGDISEIAQKLNLVSLMEQRIAVSPKDFESIMGVRENTHNSVEYKPVGPTEDLYPGTHYLESIDSMWRRYYSVTPQ
;
A
#
# COMPACT_ATOMS: atom_id res chain seq x y z
N MET A 1 10.87 24.16 0.54
CA MET A 1 9.70 23.64 -0.20
C MET A 1 8.47 24.38 0.27
N SER A 2 7.63 24.82 -0.67
CA SER A 2 6.42 25.60 -0.45
C SER A 2 5.23 24.93 -1.16
N TYR A 3 4.01 25.23 -0.74
CA TYR A 3 2.79 24.85 -1.48
C TYR A 3 2.79 25.35 -2.93
N LYS A 4 3.56 26.38 -3.26
CA LYS A 4 3.76 26.86 -4.65
C LYS A 4 4.55 25.90 -5.54
N ASP A 5 5.34 25.00 -4.94
CA ASP A 5 6.22 24.07 -5.65
C ASP A 5 5.49 22.80 -6.12
N ILE A 6 4.18 22.69 -5.88
CA ILE A 6 3.36 21.52 -6.24
C ILE A 6 2.49 21.85 -7.46
N GLY A 7 2.62 21.07 -8.53
CA GLY A 7 1.83 21.20 -9.76
C GLY A 7 0.75 20.13 -9.91
N ARG A 8 0.88 19.00 -9.20
CA ARG A 8 -0.11 17.94 -9.16
C ARG A 8 -0.29 17.43 -7.72
N LEU A 9 -1.53 17.18 -7.31
CA LEU A 9 -1.90 16.54 -6.06
C LEU A 9 -2.98 15.49 -6.36
N GLU A 10 -2.71 14.22 -6.05
CA GLU A 10 -3.66 13.13 -6.28
C GLU A 10 -3.78 12.23 -5.05
N VAL A 11 -5.02 11.83 -4.74
CA VAL A 11 -5.33 11.00 -3.58
C VAL A 11 -5.78 9.61 -4.01
N GLY A 12 -5.11 8.58 -3.52
CA GLY A 12 -5.57 7.21 -3.57
C GLY A 12 -6.26 6.84 -2.26
N THR A 13 -7.54 6.48 -2.31
CA THR A 13 -8.29 6.03 -1.13
C THR A 13 -9.46 5.12 -1.53
N GLU A 14 -9.88 4.25 -0.61
CA GLU A 14 -11.16 3.54 -0.67
C GLU A 14 -12.06 3.88 0.53
N THR A 15 -11.71 4.90 1.31
CA THR A 15 -12.47 5.45 2.43
C THR A 15 -13.30 6.64 1.94
N LEU A 16 -14.46 6.35 1.38
CA LEU A 16 -15.34 7.36 0.79
C LEU A 16 -16.23 8.00 1.85
N VAL A 17 -16.13 9.33 1.99
CA VAL A 17 -17.02 10.14 2.86
C VAL A 17 -17.99 11.01 2.05
N ASP A 18 -17.76 11.14 0.76
CA ASP A 18 -18.62 11.81 -0.23
C ASP A 18 -18.50 11.06 -1.56
N LYS A 19 -19.60 11.00 -2.33
CA LYS A 19 -19.68 10.24 -3.59
C LYS A 19 -19.22 11.03 -4.81
N SER A 20 -19.03 12.34 -4.67
CA SER A 20 -18.68 13.25 -5.77
C SER A 20 -17.52 14.18 -5.39
N LYS A 21 -17.55 14.77 -4.19
CA LYS A 21 -16.49 15.67 -3.73
C LYS A 21 -15.26 14.87 -3.32
N SER A 22 -14.16 15.07 -4.03
CA SER A 22 -12.89 14.39 -3.77
C SER A 22 -12.19 14.91 -2.51
N THR A 23 -11.46 14.03 -1.83
CA THR A 23 -10.52 14.35 -0.75
C THR A 23 -9.51 15.39 -1.20
N LYS A 24 -9.01 15.28 -2.44
CA LYS A 24 -8.12 16.27 -3.07
C LYS A 24 -8.65 17.69 -2.93
N THR A 25 -9.95 17.91 -3.16
CA THR A 25 -10.53 19.27 -3.06
C THR A 25 -10.62 19.78 -1.62
N VAL A 26 -10.65 18.90 -0.62
CA VAL A 26 -10.53 19.30 0.79
C VAL A 26 -9.08 19.72 1.09
N LEU A 27 -8.10 18.97 0.57
CA LEU A 27 -6.68 19.29 0.74
C LEU A 27 -6.26 20.61 0.09
N MET A 28 -7.00 21.10 -0.92
CA MET A 28 -6.77 22.43 -1.50
C MET A 28 -6.88 23.57 -0.47
N LYS A 29 -7.55 23.37 0.67
CA LYS A 29 -7.57 24.34 1.77
C LYS A 29 -6.15 24.68 2.26
N LEU A 30 -5.22 23.70 2.24
CA LEU A 30 -3.82 23.90 2.63
C LEU A 30 -3.06 24.80 1.64
N PHE A 31 -3.57 24.98 0.42
CA PHE A 31 -2.92 25.76 -0.63
C PHE A 31 -3.45 27.21 -0.69
N GLU A 32 -4.56 27.52 -0.02
CA GLU A 32 -5.27 28.81 -0.14
C GLU A 32 -4.36 30.01 0.18
N GLU A 33 -3.64 29.98 1.31
CA GLU A 33 -2.76 31.07 1.72
C GLU A 33 -1.61 31.33 0.73
N SER A 34 -1.17 30.27 0.03
CA SER A 34 -0.12 30.40 -0.99
C SER A 34 -0.63 30.99 -2.30
N GLY A 35 -1.95 30.98 -2.53
CA GLY A 35 -2.59 31.35 -3.80
C GLY A 35 -2.39 30.32 -4.93
N ASN A 36 -1.82 29.13 -4.65
CA ASN A 36 -1.61 28.10 -5.66
C ASN A 36 -2.86 27.23 -5.86
N PHE A 37 -3.72 27.65 -6.78
CA PHE A 37 -4.93 26.90 -7.16
C PHE A 37 -4.75 26.07 -8.44
N SER A 38 -3.67 26.29 -9.19
CA SER A 38 -3.36 25.58 -10.43
C SER A 38 -2.63 24.28 -10.11
N VAL A 39 -3.34 23.30 -9.56
CA VAL A 39 -2.79 22.00 -9.14
C VAL A 39 -3.67 20.88 -9.72
N GLU A 40 -3.12 20.10 -10.65
CA GLU A 40 -3.79 18.95 -11.28
C GLU A 40 -4.04 17.78 -10.31
N GLY A 41 -4.83 16.80 -10.73
CA GLY A 41 -5.14 15.58 -9.96
C GLY A 41 -6.43 15.69 -9.14
N ILE A 42 -6.98 14.52 -8.78
CA ILE A 42 -8.24 14.34 -8.03
C ILE A 42 -8.10 13.13 -7.09
N ASP A 43 -9.18 12.39 -6.84
CA ASP A 43 -9.12 11.09 -6.16
C ASP A 43 -9.14 9.97 -7.20
N THR A 44 -8.45 8.85 -6.93
CA THR A 44 -8.47 7.62 -7.74
C THR A 44 -8.71 6.42 -6.83
N THR A 45 -9.66 5.56 -7.20
CA THR A 45 -10.13 4.48 -6.32
C THR A 45 -10.24 3.15 -7.06
N ASN A 46 -9.59 2.12 -6.53
CA ASN A 46 -9.95 0.71 -6.70
C ASN A 46 -9.41 -0.04 -5.48
N ALA A 47 -10.22 -0.16 -4.42
CA ALA A 47 -9.79 -0.76 -3.15
C ALA A 47 -8.38 -0.27 -2.73
N CYS A 48 -7.54 -1.17 -2.22
CA CYS A 48 -6.19 -0.89 -1.76
C CYS A 48 -5.19 -0.51 -2.89
N TYR A 49 -5.61 -0.45 -4.16
CA TYR A 49 -4.74 -0.11 -5.30
C TYR A 49 -4.67 1.40 -5.59
N GLY A 50 -5.61 2.21 -5.06
CA GLY A 50 -5.74 3.64 -5.38
C GLY A 50 -4.44 4.44 -5.23
N GLY A 51 -3.68 4.21 -4.16
CA GLY A 51 -2.40 4.92 -3.93
C GLY A 51 -1.34 4.63 -4.99
N THR A 52 -1.26 3.39 -5.47
CA THR A 52 -0.37 3.00 -6.58
C THR A 52 -0.83 3.59 -7.91
N SER A 53 -2.14 3.65 -8.15
CA SER A 53 -2.70 4.37 -9.30
C SER A 53 -2.27 5.83 -9.31
N ALA A 54 -2.42 6.51 -8.16
CA ALA A 54 -2.03 7.91 -8.00
C ALA A 54 -0.52 8.12 -8.20
N LEU A 55 0.32 7.21 -7.69
CA LEU A 55 1.77 7.23 -7.93
C LEU A 55 2.10 7.11 -9.41
N PHE A 56 1.48 6.17 -10.12
CA PHE A 56 1.73 6.01 -11.55
C PHE A 56 1.30 7.24 -12.36
N ASN A 57 0.13 7.80 -12.04
CA ASN A 57 -0.33 9.03 -12.68
C ASN A 57 0.61 10.21 -12.39
N ALA A 58 1.14 10.32 -11.18
CA ALA A 58 2.12 11.33 -10.82
C ALA A 58 3.42 11.19 -11.62
N CYS A 59 4.01 9.98 -11.68
CA CYS A 59 5.22 9.78 -12.46
C CYS A 59 5.00 10.03 -13.96
N GLN A 60 3.87 9.58 -14.52
CA GLN A 60 3.51 9.84 -15.91
C GLN A 60 3.31 11.34 -16.19
N TRP A 61 2.71 12.08 -15.26
CA TRP A 61 2.56 13.53 -15.39
C TRP A 61 3.93 14.21 -15.41
N VAL A 62 4.85 13.85 -14.50
CA VAL A 62 6.23 14.38 -14.48
C VAL A 62 6.98 14.06 -15.78
N ASP A 63 6.75 12.90 -16.39
CA ASP A 63 7.39 12.49 -17.66
C ASP A 63 6.67 13.02 -18.92
N SER A 64 5.55 13.72 -18.76
CA SER A 64 4.71 14.17 -19.90
C SER A 64 5.06 15.58 -20.39
N SER A 65 4.58 15.92 -21.59
CA SER A 65 4.64 17.29 -22.11
C SER A 65 3.76 18.29 -21.35
N ALA A 66 2.89 17.81 -20.44
CA ALA A 66 2.07 18.66 -19.57
C ALA A 66 2.81 19.05 -18.28
N TRP A 67 3.98 18.47 -18.01
CA TRP A 67 4.76 18.82 -16.83
C TRP A 67 5.22 20.27 -16.88
N ASP A 68 5.01 20.99 -15.78
CA ASP A 68 5.31 22.42 -15.66
C ASP A 68 6.56 22.71 -14.80
N GLY A 69 7.35 21.68 -14.51
CA GLY A 69 8.56 21.77 -13.70
C GLY A 69 8.35 21.65 -12.19
N ARG A 70 7.10 21.61 -11.71
CA ARG A 70 6.78 21.47 -10.27
C ARG A 70 6.73 20.00 -9.83
N LEU A 71 6.71 19.77 -8.52
CA LEU A 71 6.58 18.42 -7.95
C LEU A 71 5.14 17.92 -8.03
N ALA A 72 4.98 16.60 -8.05
CA ALA A 72 3.71 15.94 -7.80
C ALA A 72 3.67 15.44 -6.35
N LEU A 73 2.52 15.60 -5.69
CA LEU A 73 2.23 15.08 -4.35
C LEU A 73 1.19 13.97 -4.46
N VAL A 74 1.56 12.78 -4.00
CA VAL A 74 0.66 11.62 -3.94
C VAL A 74 0.30 11.39 -2.48
N VAL A 75 -0.99 11.27 -2.20
CA VAL A 75 -1.51 10.92 -0.88
C VAL A 75 -2.21 9.58 -0.98
N ALA A 76 -1.80 8.59 -0.19
CA ALA A 76 -2.47 7.30 -0.08
C ALA A 76 -2.90 7.12 1.36
N GLY A 77 -4.19 6.91 1.63
CA GLY A 77 -4.65 6.88 3.02
C GLY A 77 -6.05 6.32 3.19
N ASP A 78 -6.24 5.60 4.29
CA ASP A 78 -7.47 4.90 4.58
C ASP A 78 -7.69 4.62 6.07
N ILE A 79 -8.95 4.34 6.40
CA ILE A 79 -9.39 3.76 7.68
C ILE A 79 -10.00 2.39 7.35
N ALA A 80 -9.25 1.32 7.61
CA ALA A 80 -9.65 -0.06 7.36
C ALA A 80 -10.41 -0.62 8.57
N VAL A 81 -11.73 -0.66 8.47
CA VAL A 81 -12.62 -1.15 9.52
C VAL A 81 -13.53 -2.28 9.05
N TYR A 82 -13.84 -3.19 9.96
CA TYR A 82 -14.66 -4.36 9.69
C TYR A 82 -15.70 -4.56 10.81
N ALA A 83 -16.83 -5.18 10.46
CA ALA A 83 -17.81 -5.65 11.43
C ALA A 83 -17.16 -6.60 12.46
N SER A 84 -17.82 -6.80 13.60
CA SER A 84 -17.35 -7.75 14.61
C SER A 84 -17.22 -9.16 14.01
N GLY A 85 -16.12 -9.85 14.31
CA GLY A 85 -15.79 -11.16 13.74
C GLY A 85 -14.33 -11.27 13.28
N ASN A 86 -14.04 -12.31 12.50
CA ASN A 86 -12.67 -12.73 12.20
C ASN A 86 -11.85 -11.72 11.37
N ALA A 87 -12.50 -10.78 10.68
CA ALA A 87 -11.82 -9.75 9.88
C ALA A 87 -11.39 -8.53 10.72
N ARG A 88 -12.05 -8.27 11.86
CA ARG A 88 -11.77 -7.09 12.70
C ARG A 88 -10.31 -6.95 13.13
N PRO A 89 -9.60 -8.02 13.54
CA PRO A 89 -8.18 -7.92 13.91
C PRO A 89 -7.24 -7.56 12.75
N SER A 90 -7.72 -7.58 11.50
CA SER A 90 -6.93 -7.18 10.32
C SER A 90 -7.14 -5.73 9.89
N GLY A 91 -7.89 -4.93 10.66
CA GLY A 91 -8.04 -3.50 10.40
C GLY A 91 -6.77 -2.69 10.68
N GLY A 92 -6.89 -1.37 10.51
CA GLY A 92 -5.81 -0.42 10.73
C GLY A 92 -6.16 0.93 10.11
N ALA A 93 -5.31 1.94 10.33
CA ALA A 93 -5.50 3.25 9.72
C ALA A 93 -4.14 3.92 9.52
N GLY A 94 -4.00 4.65 8.42
CA GLY A 94 -2.75 5.33 8.11
C GLY A 94 -2.81 6.09 6.80
N VAL A 95 -1.94 7.09 6.67
CA VAL A 95 -1.77 7.91 5.47
C VAL A 95 -0.28 8.01 5.16
N VAL A 96 0.09 7.89 3.89
CA VAL A 96 1.43 8.19 3.38
C VAL A 96 1.31 9.31 2.36
N CYS A 97 2.23 10.27 2.45
CA CYS A 97 2.42 11.32 1.46
C CYS A 97 3.77 11.10 0.77
N MET A 98 3.78 11.10 -0.57
CA MET A 98 4.98 10.93 -1.38
C MET A 98 5.15 12.11 -2.31
N LEU A 99 6.33 12.72 -2.30
CA LEU A 99 6.72 13.71 -3.29
C LEU A 99 7.39 13.00 -4.47
N VAL A 100 6.96 13.34 -5.68
CA VAL A 100 7.42 12.75 -6.93
C VAL A 100 7.98 13.87 -7.80
N GLY A 101 9.19 13.67 -8.31
CA GLY A 101 9.91 14.64 -9.13
C GLY A 101 11.20 14.06 -9.71
N PRO A 102 11.91 14.85 -10.54
CA PRO A 102 13.16 14.43 -11.14
C PRO A 102 14.26 14.25 -10.09
N ASN A 103 15.29 13.45 -10.42
CA ASN A 103 16.47 13.22 -9.58
C ASN A 103 16.15 12.67 -8.18
N ALA A 104 15.06 11.91 -8.05
CA ALA A 104 14.68 11.27 -6.80
C ALA A 104 15.72 10.21 -6.36
N PRO A 105 16.03 10.10 -5.05
CA PRO A 105 16.94 9.07 -4.54
C PRO A 105 16.36 7.65 -4.69
N LEU A 106 15.03 7.55 -4.81
CA LEU A 106 14.31 6.33 -5.18
C LEU A 106 13.76 6.51 -6.60
N ALA A 107 14.53 6.07 -7.59
CA ALA A 107 14.16 6.18 -8.99
C ALA A 107 13.16 5.07 -9.36
N PHE A 108 12.00 5.46 -9.90
CA PHE A 108 11.06 4.50 -10.47
C PHE A 108 11.65 3.88 -11.73
N GLU A 109 11.64 2.55 -11.87
CA GLU A 109 12.23 1.91 -13.04
C GLU A 109 11.21 1.78 -14.19
N PHE A 110 11.30 2.66 -15.18
CA PHE A 110 10.51 2.55 -16.41
C PHE A 110 11.24 1.69 -17.47
N PRO A 111 10.51 0.90 -18.29
CA PRO A 111 9.07 0.65 -18.29
C PRO A 111 8.65 -0.56 -17.43
N LEU A 112 9.40 -0.87 -16.36
CA LEU A 112 9.29 -2.11 -15.57
C LEU A 112 8.05 -2.12 -14.66
N ARG A 113 6.91 -2.51 -15.24
CA ARG A 113 5.63 -2.67 -14.55
C ARG A 113 4.83 -3.82 -15.16
N GLY A 114 4.55 -4.85 -14.39
CA GLY A 114 3.57 -5.88 -14.75
C GLY A 114 2.23 -5.61 -14.08
N THR A 115 1.14 -5.58 -14.86
CA THR A 115 -0.21 -5.26 -14.35
C THR A 115 -1.17 -6.40 -14.67
N TYR A 116 -2.04 -6.69 -13.71
CA TYR A 116 -3.15 -7.63 -13.87
C TYR A 116 -4.43 -6.97 -13.34
N MET A 117 -5.51 -7.02 -14.12
CA MET A 117 -6.83 -6.58 -13.72
C MET A 117 -7.84 -7.64 -14.16
N SER A 118 -8.85 -7.89 -13.35
CA SER A 118 -9.90 -8.86 -13.64
C SER A 118 -11.18 -8.45 -12.92
N HIS A 119 -12.34 -8.80 -13.46
CA HIS A 119 -13.58 -8.68 -12.73
C HIS A 119 -13.71 -9.82 -11.70
N VAL A 120 -13.88 -9.50 -10.41
CA VAL A 120 -14.10 -10.46 -9.32
C VAL A 120 -14.81 -9.78 -8.13
N TYR A 121 -15.62 -10.54 -7.39
CA TYR A 121 -16.33 -10.09 -6.18
C TYR A 121 -15.71 -10.66 -4.90
N ASP A 122 -14.39 -10.50 -4.73
CA ASP A 122 -13.66 -11.02 -3.58
C ASP A 122 -13.80 -10.13 -2.33
N PHE A 123 -13.77 -8.80 -2.53
CA PHE A 123 -14.04 -7.78 -1.52
C PHE A 123 -14.58 -6.54 -2.23
N TYR A 124 -15.68 -5.98 -1.73
CA TYR A 124 -16.34 -4.81 -2.31
C TYR A 124 -17.25 -4.13 -1.27
N LYS A 125 -17.58 -2.85 -1.48
CA LYS A 125 -18.44 -2.06 -0.59
C LYS A 125 -19.72 -1.65 -1.34
N PRO A 126 -20.71 -2.56 -1.48
CA PRO A 126 -21.92 -2.28 -2.25
C PRO A 126 -22.95 -1.45 -1.47
N ASP A 127 -22.94 -1.57 -0.14
CA ASP A 127 -23.83 -0.83 0.75
C ASP A 127 -23.21 0.53 1.08
N LEU A 128 -23.75 1.58 0.46
CA LEU A 128 -23.25 2.95 0.61
C LEU A 128 -23.64 3.59 1.95
N SER A 129 -24.45 2.91 2.76
CA SER A 129 -24.84 3.37 4.11
C SER A 129 -23.95 2.79 5.21
N SER A 130 -23.05 1.87 4.87
CA SER A 130 -22.15 1.18 5.80
C SER A 130 -20.70 1.36 5.38
N GLU A 131 -19.79 1.48 6.35
CA GLU A 131 -18.36 1.44 6.07
C GLU A 131 -17.83 0.02 5.85
N PHE A 132 -18.60 -0.98 6.31
CA PHE A 132 -18.13 -2.35 6.30
C PHE A 132 -18.23 -2.97 4.90
N PRO A 133 -17.15 -3.63 4.45
CA PRO A 133 -17.15 -4.30 3.16
C PRO A 133 -17.92 -5.62 3.20
N THR A 134 -18.43 -6.03 2.05
CA THR A 134 -18.78 -7.43 1.77
C THR A 134 -17.50 -8.16 1.36
N VAL A 135 -17.20 -9.28 2.03
CA VAL A 135 -15.93 -10.01 1.84
C VAL A 135 -16.18 -11.50 1.70
N ASP A 136 -15.72 -12.08 0.59
CA ASP A 136 -15.51 -13.52 0.46
C ASP A 136 -14.05 -13.81 0.83
N GLY A 137 -13.82 -14.15 2.09
CA GLY A 137 -12.49 -14.38 2.65
C GLY A 137 -11.66 -15.40 1.85
N PRO A 138 -12.15 -16.64 1.63
CA PRO A 138 -11.48 -17.62 0.79
C PRO A 138 -11.15 -17.12 -0.62
N LEU A 139 -12.11 -16.46 -1.29
CA LEU A 139 -11.90 -15.93 -2.64
C LEU A 139 -10.87 -14.79 -2.68
N SER A 140 -10.84 -13.92 -1.66
CA SER A 140 -9.87 -12.82 -1.57
C SER A 140 -8.42 -13.30 -1.48
N VAL A 141 -8.18 -14.39 -0.75
CA VAL A 141 -6.85 -15.01 -0.66
C VAL A 141 -6.41 -15.55 -2.02
N VAL A 142 -7.31 -16.23 -2.74
CA VAL A 142 -7.02 -16.77 -4.08
C VAL A 142 -6.81 -15.64 -5.08
N SER A 143 -7.67 -14.62 -5.07
CA SER A 143 -7.61 -13.47 -5.98
C SER A 143 -6.32 -12.68 -5.82
N TYR A 144 -5.87 -12.46 -4.58
CA TYR A 144 -4.58 -11.85 -4.29
C TYR A 144 -3.41 -12.63 -4.92
N ILE A 145 -3.38 -13.96 -4.70
CA ILE A 145 -2.28 -14.83 -5.16
C ILE A 145 -2.26 -14.93 -6.70
N LYS A 146 -3.44 -15.04 -7.32
CA LYS A 146 -3.58 -15.04 -8.78
C LYS A 146 -3.19 -13.69 -9.40
N ALA A 147 -3.56 -12.57 -8.77
CA ALA A 147 -3.17 -11.26 -9.26
C ALA A 147 -1.66 -11.04 -9.12
N PHE A 148 -1.08 -11.52 -8.01
CA PHE A 148 0.36 -11.49 -7.76
C PHE A 148 1.16 -12.20 -8.86
N GLU A 149 0.89 -13.47 -9.13
CA GLU A 149 1.69 -14.24 -10.10
C GLU A 149 1.60 -13.65 -11.51
N ASN A 150 0.42 -13.18 -11.93
CA ASN A 150 0.23 -12.60 -13.25
C ASN A 150 0.96 -11.26 -13.37
N ALA A 151 0.87 -10.40 -12.34
CA ALA A 151 1.61 -9.14 -12.32
C ALA A 151 3.12 -9.37 -12.28
N TYR A 152 3.59 -10.34 -11.49
CA TYR A 152 5.01 -10.71 -11.39
C TYR A 152 5.56 -11.27 -12.70
N LEU A 153 4.86 -12.22 -13.34
CA LEU A 153 5.25 -12.77 -14.65
C LEU A 153 5.36 -11.68 -15.72
N ARG A 154 4.37 -10.78 -15.81
CA ARG A 154 4.40 -9.65 -16.75
C ARG A 154 5.54 -8.67 -16.46
N TYR A 155 5.92 -8.50 -15.18
CA TYR A 155 7.08 -7.69 -14.82
C TYR A 155 8.38 -8.37 -15.28
N LEU A 156 8.53 -9.67 -14.99
CA LEU A 156 9.72 -10.43 -15.36
C LEU A 156 9.94 -10.41 -16.88
N GLU A 157 8.89 -10.65 -17.68
CA GLU A 157 8.96 -10.56 -19.15
C GLU A 157 9.56 -9.21 -19.62
N LYS A 158 9.15 -8.10 -18.98
CA LYS A 158 9.69 -6.77 -19.31
C LYS A 158 11.13 -6.59 -18.83
N LEU A 159 11.44 -7.11 -17.65
CA LEU A 159 12.79 -7.05 -17.09
C LEU A 159 13.78 -7.82 -17.96
N GLU A 160 13.42 -9.02 -18.41
CA GLU A 160 14.27 -9.85 -19.26
C GLU A 160 14.59 -9.17 -20.60
N VAL A 161 13.63 -8.44 -21.16
CA VAL A 161 13.86 -7.62 -22.36
C VAL A 161 14.77 -6.43 -22.06
N ALA A 162 14.54 -5.73 -20.94
CA ALA A 162 15.31 -4.53 -20.59
C ALA A 162 16.78 -4.84 -20.24
N GLU A 163 17.05 -5.97 -19.60
CA GLU A 163 18.39 -6.36 -19.14
C GLU A 163 19.08 -7.38 -20.05
N ALA A 164 18.41 -7.85 -21.11
CA ALA A 164 18.86 -8.94 -21.98
C ALA A 164 19.22 -10.22 -21.21
N ASP A 165 18.60 -10.43 -20.04
CA ASP A 165 18.76 -11.61 -19.18
C ASP A 165 17.48 -12.44 -19.23
N LYS A 166 17.54 -13.68 -19.72
CA LYS A 166 16.37 -14.58 -19.82
C LYS A 166 16.07 -15.36 -18.54
N LYS A 167 16.68 -14.98 -17.41
CA LYS A 167 16.59 -15.71 -16.14
C LYS A 167 16.17 -14.82 -14.97
N ALA A 168 15.46 -13.73 -15.24
CA ALA A 168 14.94 -12.86 -14.18
C ALA A 168 14.13 -13.68 -13.16
N SER A 169 14.33 -13.46 -11.87
CA SER A 169 13.71 -14.27 -10.80
C SER A 169 13.73 -13.50 -9.48
N VAL A 170 13.47 -14.16 -8.35
CA VAL A 170 13.67 -13.62 -7.00
C VAL A 170 15.06 -13.01 -6.78
N GLU A 171 16.08 -13.50 -7.50
CA GLU A 171 17.45 -12.98 -7.39
C GLU A 171 17.65 -11.65 -8.11
N SER A 172 16.73 -11.26 -8.99
CA SER A 172 16.75 -9.95 -9.64
C SER A 172 16.37 -8.79 -8.71
N PHE A 173 15.96 -9.07 -7.46
CA PHE A 173 15.55 -8.08 -6.47
C PHE A 173 16.35 -8.24 -5.19
N ASP A 174 16.76 -7.12 -4.61
CA ASP A 174 17.38 -7.10 -3.29
C ASP A 174 16.32 -7.10 -2.18
N TYR A 175 15.20 -6.40 -2.41
CA TYR A 175 14.04 -6.37 -1.52
C TYR A 175 12.75 -6.54 -2.31
N ILE A 176 11.74 -7.20 -1.72
CA ILE A 176 10.42 -7.37 -2.32
C ILE A 176 9.35 -7.06 -1.26
N LEU A 177 8.53 -6.07 -1.55
CA LEU A 177 7.50 -5.55 -0.66
C LEU A 177 6.13 -5.85 -1.24
N PHE A 178 5.16 -6.00 -0.36
CA PHE A 178 3.81 -6.42 -0.72
C PHE A 178 2.79 -5.53 -0.02
N HIS A 179 1.66 -5.30 -0.69
CA HIS A 179 0.44 -4.91 0.01
C HIS A 179 0.18 -5.94 1.12
N SER A 180 0.09 -5.46 2.35
CA SER A 180 0.14 -6.27 3.56
C SER A 180 -1.19 -6.15 4.32
N PRO A 181 -2.23 -6.91 3.92
CA PRO A 181 -3.48 -6.95 4.69
C PRO A 181 -3.27 -7.60 6.06
N TYR A 182 -2.34 -8.56 6.12
CA TYR A 182 -1.76 -9.13 7.33
C TYR A 182 -0.48 -9.87 6.95
N THR A 183 0.47 -10.00 7.88
CA THR A 183 1.83 -10.49 7.59
C THR A 183 1.88 -11.93 7.06
N LYS A 184 0.95 -12.79 7.47
CA LYS A 184 0.86 -14.16 6.95
C LYS A 184 0.52 -14.20 5.46
N GLN A 185 -0.25 -13.25 4.93
CA GLN A 185 -0.54 -13.17 3.49
C GLN A 185 0.72 -12.82 2.70
N VAL A 186 1.58 -11.96 3.24
CA VAL A 186 2.87 -11.60 2.63
C VAL A 186 3.79 -12.81 2.53
N ALA A 187 3.87 -13.63 3.59
CA ALA A 187 4.63 -14.89 3.54
C ALA A 187 4.11 -15.85 2.46
N LYS A 188 2.79 -15.96 2.29
CA LYS A 188 2.19 -16.77 1.21
C LYS A 188 2.52 -16.23 -0.17
N ALA A 189 2.47 -14.91 -0.36
CA ALA A 189 2.81 -14.26 -1.62
C ALA A 189 4.28 -14.50 -1.99
N PHE A 190 5.19 -14.39 -1.03
CA PHE A 190 6.60 -14.71 -1.25
C PHE A 190 6.83 -16.20 -1.55
N GLY A 191 6.12 -17.11 -0.87
CA GLY A 191 6.13 -18.53 -1.23
C GLY A 191 5.61 -18.76 -2.66
N ARG A 192 4.55 -18.05 -3.08
CA ARG A 192 4.04 -18.11 -4.46
C ARG A 192 5.06 -17.61 -5.47
N LEU A 193 5.79 -16.55 -5.15
CA LEU A 193 6.88 -16.03 -5.99
C LEU A 193 7.88 -17.13 -6.33
N LEU A 194 8.34 -17.86 -5.31
CA LEU A 194 9.27 -18.97 -5.49
C LEU A 194 8.67 -20.13 -6.29
N PHE A 195 7.36 -20.37 -6.17
CA PHE A 195 6.69 -21.36 -7.00
C PHE A 195 6.63 -20.91 -8.48
N VAL A 196 6.37 -19.64 -8.75
CA VAL A 196 6.42 -19.09 -10.12
C VAL A 196 7.83 -19.24 -10.71
N ASP A 197 8.87 -18.93 -9.93
CA ASP A 197 10.26 -19.11 -10.37
C ASP A 197 10.59 -20.61 -10.59
N PHE A 198 10.09 -21.51 -9.74
CA PHE A 198 10.23 -22.96 -9.93
C PHE A 198 9.60 -23.44 -11.24
N LEU A 199 8.40 -22.96 -11.60
CA LEU A 199 7.78 -23.33 -12.87
C LEU A 199 8.57 -22.84 -14.08
N ARG A 200 9.34 -21.75 -13.93
CA ARG A 200 10.15 -21.16 -15.00
C ARG A 200 11.54 -21.79 -15.12
N ASP A 201 12.13 -22.22 -14.00
CA ASP A 201 13.44 -22.87 -13.94
C ASP A 201 13.43 -24.02 -12.91
N PRO A 202 12.77 -25.15 -13.21
CA PRO A 202 12.62 -26.27 -12.27
C PRO A 202 13.93 -27.00 -11.96
N GLU A 203 14.97 -26.77 -12.76
CA GLU A 203 16.31 -27.32 -12.56
C GLU A 203 17.19 -26.47 -11.65
N ASN A 204 16.71 -25.29 -11.22
CA ASN A 204 17.46 -24.42 -10.33
C ASN A 204 17.77 -25.14 -8.99
N PRO A 205 19.02 -25.12 -8.50
CA PRO A 205 19.39 -25.76 -7.23
C PRO A 205 18.56 -25.30 -6.03
N LEU A 206 18.00 -24.08 -6.07
CA LEU A 206 17.10 -23.57 -5.04
C LEU A 206 15.87 -24.48 -4.85
N PHE A 207 15.40 -25.15 -5.89
CA PHE A 207 14.16 -25.94 -5.87
C PHE A 207 14.38 -27.45 -5.73
N ALA A 208 15.63 -27.91 -5.57
CA ALA A 208 15.96 -29.34 -5.54
C ALA A 208 15.15 -30.14 -4.50
N SER A 209 14.83 -29.55 -3.35
CA SER A 209 14.06 -30.20 -2.28
C SER A 209 12.55 -30.29 -2.52
N VAL A 210 12.01 -29.53 -3.47
CA VAL A 210 10.57 -29.48 -3.78
C VAL A 210 10.25 -30.00 -5.18
N LYS A 211 11.26 -30.16 -6.04
CA LYS A 211 11.12 -30.53 -7.45
C LYS A 211 10.32 -31.81 -7.66
N GLU A 212 10.69 -32.92 -7.02
CA GLU A 212 10.02 -34.21 -7.20
C GLU A 212 8.55 -34.16 -6.78
N GLN A 213 8.25 -33.40 -5.70
CA GLN A 213 6.90 -33.31 -5.14
C GLN A 213 5.95 -32.49 -6.00
N PHE A 214 6.45 -31.46 -6.68
CA PHE A 214 5.60 -30.51 -7.43
C PHE A 214 5.90 -30.48 -8.94
N ALA A 215 6.60 -31.47 -9.47
CA ALA A 215 6.82 -31.61 -10.90
C ALA A 215 5.49 -31.69 -11.68
N GLY A 216 5.38 -30.91 -12.76
CA GLY A 216 4.20 -30.91 -13.64
C GLY A 216 2.97 -30.20 -13.08
N ARG A 217 3.06 -29.57 -11.91
CA ARG A 217 1.99 -28.73 -11.34
C ARG A 217 1.85 -27.42 -12.12
N THR A 218 0.67 -26.82 -12.06
CA THR A 218 0.35 -25.55 -12.74
C THR A 218 0.05 -24.46 -11.72
N LEU A 219 -0.16 -23.23 -12.19
CA LEU A 219 -0.59 -22.15 -11.32
C LEU A 219 -2.05 -22.39 -10.86
N GLU A 220 -2.91 -22.82 -11.77
CA GLU A 220 -4.34 -22.91 -11.58
C GLU A 220 -4.76 -24.01 -10.60
N ASP A 221 -4.09 -25.17 -10.62
CA ASP A 221 -4.41 -26.31 -9.76
C ASP A 221 -3.86 -26.20 -8.33
N THR A 222 -3.19 -25.08 -8.00
CA THR A 222 -2.44 -24.93 -6.74
C THR A 222 -2.88 -23.79 -5.83
N TYR A 223 -3.87 -22.97 -6.22
CA TYR A 223 -4.27 -21.80 -5.41
C TYR A 223 -4.71 -22.12 -3.99
N THR A 224 -5.32 -23.28 -3.78
CA THR A 224 -5.81 -23.73 -2.47
C THR A 224 -4.97 -24.85 -1.86
N ASP A 225 -3.85 -25.22 -2.49
CA ASP A 225 -2.99 -26.33 -2.06
C ASP A 225 -2.17 -25.93 -0.83
N LYS A 226 -2.57 -26.46 0.34
CA LYS A 226 -1.91 -26.19 1.62
C LYS A 226 -0.56 -26.87 1.77
N VAL A 227 -0.31 -27.95 1.04
CA VAL A 227 0.99 -28.63 1.06
C VAL A 227 1.99 -27.79 0.28
N LEU A 228 1.60 -27.30 -0.90
CA LEU A 228 2.41 -26.37 -1.69
C LEU A 228 2.69 -25.08 -0.90
N GLU A 229 1.65 -24.44 -0.35
CA GLU A 229 1.77 -23.21 0.44
C GLU A 229 2.82 -23.37 1.55
N LYS A 230 2.74 -24.44 2.34
CA LYS A 230 3.68 -24.71 3.44
C LYS A 230 5.09 -25.02 2.94
N SER A 231 5.21 -25.78 1.86
CA SER A 231 6.51 -26.20 1.31
C SER A 231 7.30 -25.00 0.80
N PHE A 232 6.68 -24.13 0.00
CA PHE A 232 7.37 -22.95 -0.54
C PHE A 232 7.58 -21.83 0.49
N ILE A 233 6.70 -21.68 1.48
CA ILE A 233 6.99 -20.80 2.64
C ILE A 233 8.22 -21.30 3.40
N THR A 234 8.33 -22.61 3.61
CA THR A 234 9.45 -23.22 4.33
C THR A 234 10.75 -23.07 3.53
N LEU A 235 10.70 -23.35 2.22
CA LEU A 235 11.82 -23.18 1.31
C LEU A 235 12.32 -21.74 1.31
N GLY A 236 11.41 -20.78 1.21
CA GLY A 236 11.71 -19.36 1.12
C GLY A 236 12.09 -18.69 2.44
N LYS A 237 12.08 -19.39 3.58
CA LYS A 237 12.21 -18.76 4.91
C LYS A 237 13.42 -17.84 5.05
N LYS A 238 14.60 -18.26 4.57
CA LYS A 238 15.83 -17.44 4.62
C LYS A 238 15.77 -16.24 3.69
N LEU A 239 15.29 -16.44 2.45
CA LEU A 239 15.15 -15.36 1.47
C LEU A 239 14.09 -14.35 1.93
N PHE A 240 12.99 -14.79 2.52
CA PHE A 240 11.95 -13.92 3.08
C PHE A 240 12.51 -13.04 4.22
N ALA A 241 13.29 -13.63 5.13
CA ALA A 241 13.95 -12.89 6.21
C ALA A 241 14.90 -11.81 5.69
N LEU A 242 15.56 -12.06 4.56
CA LEU A 242 16.50 -11.10 3.95
C LEU A 242 15.80 -10.03 3.11
N LYS A 243 14.91 -10.44 2.21
CA LYS A 243 14.37 -9.58 1.14
C LYS A 243 13.02 -8.92 1.52
N THR A 244 12.28 -9.44 2.50
CA THR A 244 10.90 -8.99 2.77
C THR A 244 10.67 -8.57 4.21
N GLU A 245 11.18 -9.32 5.19
CA GLU A 245 10.98 -9.07 6.62
C GLU A 245 11.30 -7.63 7.07
N PRO A 246 12.36 -6.96 6.56
CA PRO A 246 12.65 -5.55 6.92
C PRO A 246 11.51 -4.57 6.58
N SER A 247 10.61 -4.93 5.66
CA SER A 247 9.46 -4.10 5.28
C SER A 247 8.22 -4.29 6.17
N LEU A 248 8.22 -5.25 7.10
CA LEU A 248 6.99 -5.66 7.79
C LEU A 248 6.74 -4.96 9.13
N TYR A 249 7.59 -4.03 9.55
CA TYR A 249 7.46 -3.35 10.85
C TYR A 249 6.11 -2.64 11.00
N ALA A 250 5.72 -1.79 10.04
CA ALA A 250 4.45 -1.08 10.08
C ALA A 250 3.25 -2.04 10.05
N ALA A 251 3.26 -3.07 9.17
CA ALA A 251 2.18 -4.03 9.07
C ALA A 251 1.94 -4.82 10.38
N LYS A 252 3.00 -5.12 11.13
CA LYS A 252 2.91 -5.81 12.44
C LYS A 252 2.35 -4.91 13.54
N ASN A 253 2.64 -3.61 13.48
CA ASN A 253 2.36 -2.69 14.58
C ASN A 253 1.10 -1.84 14.37
N ILE A 254 0.67 -1.64 13.11
CA ILE A 254 -0.47 -0.78 12.73
C ILE A 254 -1.64 -1.60 12.16
N GLY A 255 -1.35 -2.71 11.49
CA GLY A 255 -2.35 -3.50 10.76
C GLY A 255 -2.52 -3.03 9.31
N ASN A 256 -3.68 -3.32 8.71
CA ASN A 256 -3.94 -2.99 7.31
C ASN A 256 -4.30 -1.51 7.15
N MET A 257 -3.60 -0.81 6.26
CA MET A 257 -3.84 0.60 5.95
C MET A 257 -4.31 0.79 4.50
N TYR A 258 -4.94 -0.25 3.93
CA TYR A 258 -5.43 -0.31 2.55
C TYR A 258 -4.46 0.29 1.54
N THR A 259 -4.79 1.43 0.91
CA THR A 259 -3.97 2.04 -0.15
C THR A 259 -2.58 2.46 0.30
N ALA A 260 -2.40 2.78 1.58
CA ALA A 260 -1.12 3.15 2.15
C ALA A 260 -0.24 1.94 2.49
N SER A 261 -0.82 0.73 2.59
CA SER A 261 -0.16 -0.44 3.17
C SER A 261 1.17 -0.82 2.49
N VAL A 262 1.23 -0.82 1.16
CA VAL A 262 2.48 -1.15 0.44
C VAL A 262 3.55 -0.07 0.66
N PHE A 263 3.15 1.20 0.79
CA PHE A 263 4.06 2.33 1.02
C PHE A 263 4.55 2.39 2.47
N PHE A 264 3.76 1.94 3.43
CA PHE A 264 4.24 1.69 4.80
C PHE A 264 5.24 0.53 4.86
N GLY A 265 5.13 -0.44 3.94
CA GLY A 265 6.18 -1.41 3.69
C GLY A 265 7.49 -0.74 3.30
N LEU A 266 7.43 0.20 2.34
CA LEU A 266 8.59 0.97 1.90
C LEU A 266 9.16 1.82 3.04
N ALA A 267 8.32 2.54 3.78
CA ALA A 267 8.72 3.31 4.94
C ALA A 267 9.43 2.45 6.01
N SER A 268 8.94 1.23 6.23
CA SER A 268 9.57 0.28 7.16
C SER A 268 10.96 -0.14 6.66
N LEU A 269 11.10 -0.46 5.38
CA LEU A 269 12.40 -0.81 4.79
C LEU A 269 13.41 0.34 4.93
N LEU A 270 13.02 1.56 4.56
CA LEU A 270 13.87 2.75 4.63
C LEU A 270 14.27 3.11 6.07
N THR A 271 13.45 2.74 7.05
CA THR A 271 13.73 2.96 8.47
C THR A 271 14.66 1.89 9.04
N ASN A 272 14.51 0.64 8.59
CA ASN A 272 15.20 -0.52 9.17
C ASN A 272 16.54 -0.83 8.50
N VAL A 273 16.79 -0.31 7.30
CA VAL A 273 18.01 -0.57 6.53
C VAL A 273 18.70 0.75 6.21
N SER A 274 20.00 0.84 6.48
CA SER A 274 20.75 2.07 6.28
C SER A 274 20.80 2.49 4.81
N SER A 275 20.87 3.80 4.58
CA SER A 275 21.02 4.38 3.23
C SER A 275 22.21 3.77 2.48
N GLU A 276 23.34 3.55 3.15
CA GLU A 276 24.54 2.92 2.59
C GLU A 276 24.26 1.50 2.07
N THR A 277 23.57 0.67 2.85
CA THR A 277 23.23 -0.71 2.47
C THR A 277 22.26 -0.74 1.29
N LEU A 278 21.38 0.25 1.21
CA LEU A 278 20.37 0.36 0.16
C LEU A 278 20.92 0.89 -1.17
N GLN A 279 22.12 1.47 -1.23
CA GLN A 279 22.63 2.06 -2.48
C GLN A 279 22.72 1.03 -3.62
N GLY A 280 22.20 1.41 -4.79
CA GLY A 280 22.16 0.57 -6.00
C GLY A 280 21.14 -0.58 -5.95
N LYS A 281 20.44 -0.76 -4.82
CA LYS A 281 19.52 -1.89 -4.62
C LYS A 281 18.24 -1.72 -5.43
N ARG A 282 17.72 -2.85 -5.94
CA ARG A 282 16.40 -2.92 -6.56
C ARG A 282 15.36 -3.36 -5.54
N ILE A 283 14.29 -2.58 -5.45
CA ILE A 283 13.17 -2.77 -4.54
C ILE A 283 11.94 -3.11 -5.37
N GLY A 284 11.53 -4.39 -5.38
CA GLY A 284 10.28 -4.84 -5.99
C GLY A 284 9.07 -4.50 -5.11
N MET A 285 7.98 -4.06 -5.72
CA MET A 285 6.77 -3.60 -5.07
C MET A 285 5.55 -4.29 -5.68
N PHE A 286 4.80 -5.04 -4.88
CA PHE A 286 3.52 -5.60 -5.28
C PHE A 286 2.37 -4.86 -4.61
N SER A 287 1.55 -4.17 -5.41
CA SER A 287 0.31 -3.53 -4.96
C SER A 287 -0.90 -4.31 -5.48
N TYR A 288 -1.88 -4.50 -4.61
CA TYR A 288 -3.13 -5.21 -4.88
C TYR A 288 -4.30 -4.41 -4.33
N GLY A 289 -5.40 -4.39 -5.06
CA GLY A 289 -6.72 -4.00 -4.56
C GLY A 289 -7.76 -4.96 -5.12
N SER A 290 -8.66 -5.42 -4.25
CA SER A 290 -9.78 -6.30 -4.62
C SER A 290 -10.69 -5.70 -5.71
N GLY A 291 -11.46 -6.57 -6.38
CA GLY A 291 -12.32 -6.20 -7.52
C GLY A 291 -11.91 -6.73 -8.92
N CYS A 292 -10.65 -6.98 -9.30
CA CYS A 292 -9.36 -6.63 -8.69
C CYS A 292 -8.43 -5.94 -9.69
N ALA A 293 -7.52 -5.13 -9.15
CA ALA A 293 -6.44 -4.46 -9.85
C ALA A 293 -5.13 -4.67 -9.09
N ALA A 294 -4.06 -5.00 -9.82
CA ALA A 294 -2.76 -5.26 -9.22
C ALA A 294 -1.62 -4.86 -10.14
N SER A 295 -0.50 -4.46 -9.55
CA SER A 295 0.75 -4.24 -10.27
C SER A 295 1.95 -4.69 -9.46
N PHE A 296 2.91 -5.29 -10.14
CA PHE A 296 4.28 -5.49 -9.69
C PHE A 296 5.16 -4.48 -10.43
N TYR A 297 5.94 -3.70 -9.70
CA TYR A 297 6.82 -2.65 -10.22
C TYR A 297 8.08 -2.54 -9.35
N SER A 298 9.03 -1.67 -9.69
CA SER A 298 10.24 -1.52 -8.89
C SER A 298 10.77 -0.10 -8.81
N PHE A 299 11.55 0.12 -7.75
CA PHE A 299 12.43 1.28 -7.60
C PHE A 299 13.89 0.82 -7.59
N ARG A 300 14.78 1.69 -8.08
CA ARG A 300 16.22 1.63 -7.84
C ARG A 300 16.61 2.72 -6.85
N VAL A 301 17.39 2.37 -5.83
CA VAL A 301 17.99 3.36 -4.93
C VAL A 301 19.24 3.92 -5.59
N VAL A 302 19.22 5.21 -5.91
CA VAL A 302 20.29 5.90 -6.67
C VAL A 302 20.85 7.12 -5.94
N GLY A 303 20.36 7.42 -4.74
CA GLY A 303 20.81 8.53 -3.92
C GLY A 303 20.60 8.29 -2.44
N ASP A 304 21.03 9.26 -1.62
CA ASP A 304 20.91 9.17 -0.16
C ASP A 304 19.44 9.24 0.28
N ILE A 305 19.01 8.27 1.08
CA ILE A 305 17.66 8.20 1.67
C ILE A 305 17.64 8.57 3.16
N SER A 306 18.77 9.00 3.74
CA SER A 306 18.89 9.26 5.19
C SER A 306 17.91 10.32 5.68
N GLU A 307 17.71 11.39 4.91
CA GLU A 307 16.71 12.41 5.24
C GLU A 307 15.29 11.83 5.26
N ILE A 308 14.95 10.98 4.27
CA ILE A 308 13.63 10.33 4.22
C ILE A 308 13.43 9.45 5.46
N ALA A 309 14.40 8.61 5.80
CA ALA A 309 14.34 7.73 6.96
C ALA A 309 14.19 8.53 8.28
N GLN A 310 14.96 9.63 8.42
CA GLN A 310 14.88 10.52 9.58
C GLN A 310 13.50 11.19 9.70
N LYS A 311 12.94 11.68 8.59
CA LYS A 311 11.64 12.39 8.59
C LYS A 311 10.46 11.45 8.79
N LEU A 312 10.55 10.19 8.34
CA LEU A 312 9.55 9.17 8.62
C LEU A 312 9.43 8.91 10.13
N ASN A 313 10.56 8.89 10.84
CA ASN A 313 10.64 8.71 12.30
C ASN A 313 9.74 7.57 12.84
N LEU A 314 9.59 6.50 12.05
CA LEU A 314 8.48 5.56 12.17
C LEU A 314 8.48 4.83 13.51
N VAL A 315 9.64 4.36 13.96
CA VAL A 315 9.78 3.60 15.23
C VAL A 315 9.42 4.49 16.42
N SER A 316 9.98 5.70 16.49
CA SER A 316 9.72 6.63 17.60
C SER A 316 8.26 7.04 17.68
N LEU A 317 7.61 7.30 16.53
CA LEU A 317 6.18 7.60 16.50
C LEU A 317 5.35 6.41 16.99
N MET A 318 5.70 5.18 16.61
CA MET A 318 4.98 3.97 17.05
C MET A 318 5.08 3.72 18.56
N GLU A 319 6.20 4.08 19.18
CA GLU A 319 6.44 3.94 20.63
C GLU A 319 5.66 4.94 21.48
N GLN A 320 5.25 6.08 20.89
CA GLN A 320 4.48 7.13 21.57
C GLN A 320 2.97 6.88 21.57
N ARG A 321 2.50 5.77 20.99
CA ARG A 321 1.06 5.47 20.91
C ARG A 321 0.49 5.08 22.27
N ILE A 322 -0.78 5.39 22.46
CA ILE A 322 -1.53 5.00 23.66
C ILE A 322 -2.14 3.62 23.42
N ALA A 323 -1.81 2.66 24.28
CA ALA A 323 -2.46 1.35 24.28
C ALA A 323 -3.86 1.45 24.89
N VAL A 324 -4.86 0.97 24.17
CA VAL A 324 -6.27 0.99 24.58
C VAL A 324 -6.75 -0.44 24.82
N SER A 325 -7.61 -0.65 25.83
CA SER A 325 -8.13 -2.00 26.11
C SER A 325 -9.05 -2.48 24.98
N PRO A 326 -9.17 -3.81 24.74
CA PRO A 326 -10.10 -4.32 23.73
C PRO A 326 -11.56 -3.85 23.95
N LYS A 327 -11.98 -3.68 25.21
CA LYS A 327 -13.31 -3.17 25.55
C LYS A 327 -13.51 -1.72 25.11
N ASP A 328 -12.52 -0.87 25.36
CA ASP A 328 -12.58 0.54 24.97
C ASP A 328 -12.50 0.69 23.45
N PHE A 329 -11.67 -0.13 22.78
CA PHE A 329 -11.63 -0.22 21.33
C PHE A 329 -12.99 -0.59 20.73
N GLU A 330 -13.67 -1.61 21.26
CA GLU A 330 -15.02 -1.98 20.81
C GLU A 330 -16.03 -0.85 21.04
N SER A 331 -15.88 -0.09 22.14
CA SER A 331 -16.72 1.08 22.41
C SER A 331 -16.49 2.20 21.39
N ILE A 332 -15.24 2.48 21.03
CA ILE A 332 -14.86 3.45 19.98
C ILE A 332 -15.42 3.01 18.62
N MET A 333 -15.30 1.73 18.28
CA MET A 333 -15.89 1.17 17.07
C MET A 333 -17.42 1.33 17.03
N GLY A 334 -18.09 1.13 18.16
CA GLY A 334 -19.52 1.36 18.29
C GLY A 334 -19.92 2.83 18.07
N VAL A 335 -19.13 3.79 18.57
CA VAL A 335 -19.35 5.22 18.28
C VAL A 335 -19.24 5.49 16.77
N ARG A 336 -18.20 4.96 16.11
CA ARG A 336 -18.00 5.14 14.67
C ARG A 336 -19.18 4.59 13.84
N GLU A 337 -19.63 3.38 14.16
CA GLU A 337 -20.76 2.75 13.47
C GLU A 337 -22.05 3.57 13.65
N ASN A 338 -22.36 3.97 14.89
CA ASN A 338 -23.56 4.75 15.20
C ASN A 338 -23.56 6.17 14.62
N THR A 339 -22.39 6.72 14.30
CA THR A 339 -22.23 8.11 13.85
C THR A 339 -21.86 8.25 12.37
N HIS A 340 -21.66 7.14 11.64
CA HIS A 340 -21.18 7.16 10.26
C HIS A 340 -22.01 8.07 9.33
N ASN A 341 -23.33 8.03 9.46
CA ASN A 341 -24.27 8.82 8.64
C ASN A 341 -24.84 10.05 9.36
N SER A 342 -24.31 10.43 10.53
CA SER A 342 -24.85 11.53 11.32
C SER A 342 -24.56 12.90 10.69
N VAL A 343 -25.52 13.83 10.86
CA VAL A 343 -25.39 15.26 10.61
C VAL A 343 -25.53 16.03 11.92
N GLU A 344 -25.18 17.32 11.92
CA GLU A 344 -25.22 18.17 13.13
C GLU A 344 -24.47 17.53 14.31
N TYR A 345 -23.33 16.92 14.01
CA TYR A 345 -22.57 16.11 14.95
C TYR A 345 -21.25 16.77 15.31
N LYS A 346 -20.90 16.74 16.60
CA LYS A 346 -19.58 17.09 17.11
C LYS A 346 -18.91 15.81 17.61
N PRO A 347 -17.77 15.39 17.02
CA PRO A 347 -17.00 14.26 17.53
C PRO A 347 -16.65 14.41 19.01
N VAL A 348 -16.72 13.31 19.76
CA VAL A 348 -16.60 13.29 21.23
C VAL A 348 -15.28 12.73 21.74
N GLY A 349 -14.33 12.41 20.85
CA GLY A 349 -13.02 11.88 21.25
C GLY A 349 -12.11 12.94 21.88
N PRO A 350 -11.24 12.57 22.82
CA PRO A 350 -10.28 13.48 23.43
C PRO A 350 -9.26 13.97 22.39
N THR A 351 -9.12 15.29 22.26
CA THR A 351 -8.16 15.90 21.32
C THR A 351 -6.74 15.94 21.88
N GLU A 352 -6.61 15.86 23.20
CA GLU A 352 -5.34 15.80 23.95
C GLU A 352 -4.56 14.50 23.72
N ASP A 353 -5.24 13.44 23.28
CA ASP A 353 -4.63 12.15 22.95
C ASP A 353 -4.02 12.13 21.53
N LEU A 354 -4.30 13.16 20.72
CA LEU A 354 -3.77 13.29 19.36
C LEU A 354 -2.36 13.90 19.40
N TYR A 355 -1.51 13.49 18.45
CA TYR A 355 -0.20 14.11 18.29
C TYR A 355 -0.32 15.63 18.00
N PRO A 356 0.67 16.43 18.43
CA PRO A 356 0.74 17.84 18.06
C PRO A 356 0.68 18.06 16.53
N GLY A 357 -0.02 19.11 16.09
CA GLY A 357 -0.22 19.42 14.66
C GLY A 357 -1.17 18.48 13.90
N THR A 358 -1.89 17.58 14.57
CA THR A 358 -2.87 16.69 13.94
C THR A 358 -4.14 17.44 13.55
N HIS A 359 -4.53 17.33 12.28
CA HIS A 359 -5.85 17.77 11.82
C HIS A 359 -6.93 16.79 12.31
N TYR A 360 -8.01 17.31 12.89
CA TYR A 360 -9.14 16.51 13.36
C TYR A 360 -10.49 17.10 12.92
N LEU A 361 -11.51 16.25 12.83
CA LEU A 361 -12.88 16.68 12.55
C LEU A 361 -13.46 17.36 13.78
N GLU A 362 -13.77 18.65 13.67
CA GLU A 362 -14.34 19.44 14.76
C GLU A 362 -15.87 19.34 14.79
N SER A 363 -16.50 19.38 13.62
CA SER A 363 -17.96 19.29 13.51
C SER A 363 -18.44 18.94 12.10
N ILE A 364 -19.68 18.49 12.02
CA ILE A 364 -20.48 18.31 10.81
C ILE A 364 -21.77 19.10 11.01
N ASP A 365 -22.17 19.93 10.05
CA ASP A 365 -23.45 20.66 10.13
C ASP A 365 -24.61 19.89 9.49
N SER A 366 -25.80 20.51 9.46
CA SER A 366 -27.03 19.94 8.88
C SER A 366 -26.98 19.73 7.37
N MET A 367 -25.95 20.26 6.70
CA MET A 367 -25.72 20.11 5.27
C MET A 367 -24.52 19.20 4.97
N TRP A 368 -24.14 18.33 5.90
CA TRP A 368 -23.01 17.40 5.76
C TRP A 368 -21.63 18.07 5.56
N ARG A 369 -21.54 19.39 5.74
CA ARG A 369 -20.26 20.10 5.59
C ARG A 369 -19.40 19.82 6.81
N ARG A 370 -18.15 19.39 6.55
CA ARG A 370 -17.18 19.01 7.57
C ARG A 370 -16.23 20.16 7.86
N TYR A 371 -16.07 20.49 9.14
CA TYR A 371 -15.15 21.51 9.62
C TYR A 371 -14.02 20.85 10.39
N TYR A 372 -12.80 21.30 10.13
CA TYR A 372 -11.59 20.71 10.68
C TYR A 372 -10.80 21.75 11.46
N SER A 373 -10.23 21.31 12.57
CA SER A 373 -9.30 22.07 13.41
C SER A 373 -7.98 21.31 13.54
N VAL A 374 -6.97 21.94 14.14
CA VAL A 374 -5.61 21.38 14.27
C VAL A 374 -5.20 21.45 15.74
N THR A 375 -4.61 20.38 16.26
CA THR A 375 -4.02 20.41 17.60
C THR A 375 -2.83 21.38 17.65
N PRO A 376 -2.54 22.01 18.80
CA PRO A 376 -1.36 22.85 18.95
C PRO A 376 -0.07 22.10 18.57
N GLN A 377 0.94 22.84 18.09
CA GLN A 377 2.28 22.33 17.74
C GLN A 377 3.11 21.97 18.97
#